data_AF-A0AAD6S2E1-F1
#
_entry.id   AF-A0AAD6S2E1-F1
#
_cell.length_a   1.000
_cell.length_b   1.000
_cell.length_c   1.000
_cell.angle_alpha   90.00
_cell.angle_beta   90.00
_cell.angle_gamma   90.00
#
_symmetry.space_group_name_H-M   'P 1'
#
loop_
_entity.id
_entity.type
_entity.pdbx_description
1 polymer ?
#
loop_
_entity_poly.entity_id
_entity_poly.type
_entity_poly.pdbx_seq_one_letter_code
_entity_poly.pdbx_strand_id
1 'polypeptide(L)'
;MQASQGTGNLAKTKKSCEEQRGAVGDTNKGAQQDLHRSVSSYTPARHRALIALRCASSHRPFNTVRDEFYLEEVEMLRPGTKVPSPATISRDVQTLYVAGSQMIKDYFKV
;
A
#
# COMPACT_ATOMS: atom_id res chain seq x y z
N MET A 1 3.96 55.78 4.67
CA MET A 1 3.13 55.29 3.54
C MET A 1 2.74 53.85 3.84
N GLN A 2 1.45 53.57 4.07
CA GLN A 2 0.93 52.22 4.32
C GLN A 2 0.58 51.54 2.99
N ALA A 3 1.04 50.31 2.77
CA ALA A 3 0.68 49.53 1.59
C ALA A 3 -0.76 49.00 1.73
N SER A 4 -1.63 49.42 0.82
CA SER A 4 -3.01 48.93 0.72
C SER A 4 -3.03 47.42 0.47
N GLN A 5 -3.70 46.65 1.34
CA GLN A 5 -3.84 45.20 1.19
C GLN A 5 -4.73 44.85 -0.01
N GLY A 6 -4.13 44.69 -1.18
CA GLY A 6 -4.77 44.26 -2.43
C GLY A 6 -5.05 42.76 -2.53
N THR A 7 -5.14 42.03 -1.42
CA THR A 7 -5.29 40.56 -1.41
C THR A 7 -6.74 40.09 -1.51
N GLY A 8 -7.72 41.01 -1.46
CA GLY A 8 -9.14 40.68 -1.48
C GLY A 8 -9.60 39.93 -2.74
N ASN A 9 -9.00 40.23 -3.90
CA ASN A 9 -9.32 39.52 -5.14
C ASN A 9 -8.77 38.08 -5.13
N LEU A 10 -7.57 37.86 -4.58
CA LEU A 10 -6.99 36.52 -4.45
C LEU A 10 -7.80 35.63 -3.49
N ALA A 11 -8.28 36.21 -2.38
CA ALA A 11 -9.12 35.48 -1.44
C ALA A 11 -10.46 35.06 -2.08
N LYS A 12 -11.06 35.94 -2.89
CA LYS A 12 -12.32 35.66 -3.60
C LYS A 12 -12.15 34.58 -4.68
N THR A 13 -11.08 34.65 -5.47
CA THR A 13 -10.82 33.64 -6.52
C THR A 13 -10.48 32.28 -5.92
N LYS A 14 -9.73 32.22 -4.81
CA LYS A 14 -9.49 30.99 -4.06
C LYS A 14 -10.81 30.34 -3.63
N LYS A 15 -11.70 31.11 -3.00
CA LYS A 15 -12.98 30.62 -2.50
C LYS A 15 -13.88 30.09 -3.64
N SER A 16 -13.97 30.84 -4.74
CA SER A 16 -14.73 30.41 -5.92
C SER A 16 -14.21 29.11 -6.52
N CYS A 17 -12.88 28.93 -6.56
CA CYS A 17 -12.25 27.70 -7.04
C CYS A 17 -12.50 26.52 -6.09
N GLU A 18 -12.46 26.73 -4.77
CA GLU A 18 -12.79 25.70 -3.77
C GLU A 18 -14.27 25.26 -3.86
N GLU A 19 -15.19 26.21 -4.04
CA GLU A 19 -16.62 25.94 -4.26
C GLU A 19 -16.86 25.15 -5.57
N GLN A 20 -16.21 25.53 -6.67
CA GLN A 20 -16.28 24.78 -7.94
C GLN A 20 -15.73 23.36 -7.82
N ARG A 21 -14.75 23.13 -6.95
CA ARG A 21 -14.16 21.80 -6.71
C ARG A 21 -14.93 20.99 -5.66
N GLY A 22 -16.01 21.53 -5.09
CA GLY A 22 -16.79 20.88 -4.02
C GLY A 22 -16.02 20.73 -2.70
N ALA A 23 -14.93 21.48 -2.51
CA ALA A 23 -14.13 21.45 -1.30
C ALA A 23 -14.76 22.39 -0.25
N VAL A 24 -15.72 21.88 0.52
CA VAL A 24 -16.22 22.58 1.70
C VAL A 24 -15.13 22.53 2.76
N GLY A 25 -14.56 23.70 3.06
CA GLY A 25 -13.38 23.84 3.88
C GLY A 25 -13.53 23.26 5.29
N ASP A 26 -12.59 22.39 5.62
CA ASP A 26 -11.90 22.37 6.91
C ASP A 26 -10.43 22.12 6.57
N THR A 27 -9.62 23.18 6.38
CA THR A 27 -8.21 23.08 5.94
C THR A 27 -7.29 22.37 6.95
N ASN A 28 -7.83 21.97 8.11
CA ASN A 28 -7.16 21.13 9.09
C ASN A 28 -7.62 19.65 9.06
N LYS A 29 -8.57 19.29 8.19
CA LYS A 29 -9.00 17.90 7.95
C LYS A 29 -8.70 17.42 6.52
N GLY A 30 -8.14 18.29 5.68
CA GLY A 30 -7.66 17.94 4.36
C GLY A 30 -6.31 17.22 4.44
N ALA A 31 -6.18 16.12 3.71
CA ALA A 31 -5.05 15.18 3.66
C ALA A 31 -5.02 14.10 4.75
N GLN A 32 -5.12 14.40 6.05
CA GLN A 32 -4.78 13.39 7.08
C GLN A 32 -5.82 12.26 7.26
N GLN A 33 -7.11 12.52 7.01
CA GLN A 33 -8.17 11.50 7.16
C GLN A 33 -8.24 10.54 5.96
N ASP A 34 -7.97 11.03 4.74
CA ASP A 34 -7.83 10.17 3.55
C ASP A 34 -6.45 9.51 3.47
N LEU A 35 -5.42 10.09 4.10
CA LEU A 35 -4.14 9.40 4.35
C LEU A 35 -4.35 8.15 5.21
N HIS A 36 -5.20 8.15 6.23
CA HIS A 36 -5.41 6.91 7.01
C HIS A 36 -6.07 5.77 6.20
N ARG A 37 -6.79 6.09 5.12
CA ARG A 37 -7.37 5.09 4.19
C ARG A 37 -6.43 4.72 3.04
N SER A 38 -5.45 5.56 2.72
CA SER A 38 -4.46 5.39 1.63
C SER A 38 -3.05 5.04 2.12
N VAL A 39 -2.76 5.16 3.41
CA VAL A 39 -1.58 4.59 4.07
C VAL A 39 -1.76 3.09 4.03
N SER A 40 -1.05 2.48 3.10
CA SER A 40 -0.87 1.03 2.99
C SER A 40 -0.81 0.42 4.38
N SER A 41 -1.83 -0.38 4.75
CA SER A 41 -1.87 -1.20 5.95
C SER A 41 -0.88 -2.36 5.78
N TYR A 42 0.37 -2.01 5.59
CA TYR A 42 1.47 -2.95 5.55
C TYR A 42 1.54 -3.64 6.90
N THR A 43 1.50 -4.95 6.84
CA THR A 43 1.90 -5.82 7.93
C THR A 43 2.95 -6.77 7.36
N PRO A 44 3.98 -7.17 8.14
CA PRO A 44 4.96 -8.14 7.67
C PRO A 44 4.32 -9.46 7.21
N ALA A 45 3.23 -9.88 7.85
CA ALA A 45 2.45 -11.06 7.47
C ALA A 45 1.82 -10.90 6.08
N ARG A 46 1.18 -9.75 5.80
CA ARG A 46 0.58 -9.47 4.49
C ARG A 46 1.64 -9.37 3.39
N HIS A 47 2.77 -8.74 3.67
CA HIS A 47 3.89 -8.67 2.75
C HIS A 47 4.41 -10.06 2.38
N ARG A 48 4.64 -10.93 3.38
CA ARG A 48 5.02 -12.33 3.16
C ARG A 48 4.00 -13.10 2.33
N ALA A 49 2.72 -12.97 2.66
CA ALA A 49 1.64 -13.64 1.92
C ALA A 49 1.62 -13.22 0.44
N LEU A 50 1.79 -11.93 0.13
CA LEU A 50 1.86 -11.45 -1.24
C LEU A 50 3.08 -12.00 -2.01
N ILE A 51 4.23 -12.10 -1.36
CA ILE A 51 5.43 -12.71 -1.97
C ILE A 51 5.19 -14.19 -2.25
N ALA A 52 4.66 -14.94 -1.28
CA ALA A 52 4.37 -16.36 -1.43
C ALA A 52 3.37 -16.60 -2.57
N LEU A 53 2.30 -15.80 -2.65
CA LEU A 53 1.34 -15.85 -3.75
C LEU A 53 2.00 -15.54 -5.09
N ARG A 54 2.85 -14.50 -5.16
CA ARG A 54 3.59 -14.14 -6.38
C ARG A 54 4.51 -15.28 -6.85
N CYS A 55 5.19 -15.96 -5.91
CA CYS A 55 6.00 -17.14 -6.23
C CYS A 55 5.14 -18.28 -6.78
N ALA A 56 4.02 -18.57 -6.14
CA ALA A 56 3.12 -19.65 -6.54
C ALA A 56 2.42 -19.37 -7.89
N SER A 57 1.91 -18.16 -8.10
CA SER A 57 1.13 -17.80 -9.29
C SER A 57 1.97 -17.61 -10.54
N SER A 58 3.21 -17.14 -10.39
CA SER A 58 4.09 -16.81 -11.52
C SER A 58 5.26 -17.78 -11.67
N HIS A 59 5.25 -18.91 -10.95
CA HIS A 59 6.33 -19.91 -10.94
C HIS A 59 7.71 -19.31 -10.69
N ARG A 60 7.79 -18.30 -9.83
CA ARG A 60 9.05 -17.61 -9.53
C ARG A 60 9.82 -18.35 -8.44
N PRO A 61 11.16 -18.48 -8.56
CA PRO A 61 11.97 -19.10 -7.53
C PRO A 61 11.91 -18.29 -6.23
N PHE A 62 11.98 -18.95 -5.07
CA PHE A 62 11.94 -18.24 -3.78
C PHE A 62 13.14 -17.30 -3.57
N ASN A 63 14.20 -17.48 -4.36
CA ASN A 63 15.39 -16.63 -4.30
C ASN A 63 15.15 -15.22 -4.88
N THR A 64 14.00 -14.93 -5.48
CA THR A 64 13.67 -13.57 -5.98
C THR A 64 13.71 -12.50 -4.89
N VAL A 65 13.55 -12.86 -3.63
CA VAL A 65 13.67 -11.89 -2.52
C VAL A 65 15.10 -11.49 -2.17
N ARG A 66 16.09 -12.12 -2.80
CA ARG A 66 17.49 -11.73 -2.73
C ARG A 66 17.95 -10.99 -3.99
N ASP A 67 17.04 -10.79 -4.95
CA ASP A 67 17.33 -10.00 -6.14
C ASP A 67 17.57 -8.54 -5.75
N GLU A 68 18.63 -7.94 -6.30
CA GLU A 68 19.07 -6.59 -5.95
C GLU A 68 18.00 -5.54 -6.28
N PHE A 69 17.39 -5.65 -7.47
CA PHE A 69 16.35 -4.71 -7.90
C PHE A 69 15.05 -4.88 -7.11
N TYR A 70 14.74 -6.10 -6.66
CA TYR A 70 13.63 -6.32 -5.73
C TYR A 70 13.88 -5.65 -4.37
N LEU A 71 15.10 -5.75 -3.85
CA LEU A 71 15.47 -5.10 -2.59
C LEU A 71 15.42 -3.56 -2.72
N GLU A 72 15.91 -3.02 -3.84
CA GLU A 72 15.84 -1.60 -4.14
C GLU A 72 14.39 -1.11 -4.29
N GLU A 73 13.52 -1.87 -4.96
CA GLU A 73 12.08 -1.59 -5.05
C GLU A 73 11.45 -1.51 -3.65
N VAL A 74 11.73 -2.50 -2.79
CA VAL A 74 11.20 -2.54 -1.42
C VAL A 74 11.70 -1.36 -0.59
N GLU A 75 12.98 -1.01 -0.68
CA GLU A 75 13.57 0.12 0.03
C GLU A 75 13.01 1.46 -0.46
N MET A 76 12.82 1.63 -1.77
CA MET A 76 12.24 2.84 -2.37
C MET A 76 10.79 3.05 -1.94
N LEU A 77 9.99 1.98 -1.89
CA LEU A 77 8.58 2.06 -1.52
C LEU A 77 8.37 2.17 -0.01
N ARG A 78 9.20 1.48 0.78
CA ARG A 78 9.15 1.52 2.25
C ARG A 78 10.52 1.21 2.87
N PRO A 79 11.31 2.23 3.19
CA PRO A 79 12.63 2.07 3.78
C PRO A 79 12.63 1.23 5.06
N GLY A 80 13.66 0.40 5.23
CA GLY A 80 13.84 -0.44 6.42
C GLY A 80 12.88 -1.63 6.52
N THR A 81 12.22 -1.99 5.41
CA THR A 81 11.35 -3.18 5.35
C THR A 81 12.18 -4.46 5.46
N LYS A 82 11.88 -5.30 6.45
CA LYS A 82 12.53 -6.60 6.63
C LYS A 82 11.99 -7.61 5.62
N VAL A 83 12.75 -7.85 4.57
CA VAL A 83 12.43 -8.85 3.55
C VAL A 83 12.62 -10.27 4.12
N PRO A 84 11.64 -11.19 3.94
CA PRO A 84 11.75 -12.56 4.43
C PRO A 84 12.85 -13.35 3.72
N SER A 85 13.36 -14.41 4.36
CA SER A 85 14.31 -15.31 3.70
C SER A 85 13.61 -16.23 2.68
N PRO A 86 14.34 -16.72 1.65
CA PRO A 86 13.78 -17.70 0.69
C PRO A 86 13.17 -18.94 1.37
N ALA A 87 13.81 -19.43 2.43
CA ALA A 87 13.31 -20.56 3.22
C ALA A 87 12.01 -20.24 3.97
N THR A 88 11.79 -18.98 4.33
CA THR A 88 10.52 -18.53 4.93
C THR A 88 9.40 -18.56 3.91
N ILE A 89 9.65 -18.06 2.70
CA ILE A 89 8.66 -18.06 1.61
C ILE A 89 8.31 -19.47 1.18
N SER A 90 9.29 -20.38 1.08
CA SER A 90 9.05 -21.79 0.78
C SER A 90 8.06 -22.41 1.78
N ARG A 91 8.27 -22.20 3.08
CA ARG A 91 7.37 -22.65 4.15
C ARG A 91 5.99 -22.00 4.06
N ASP A 92 5.93 -20.71 3.72
CA ASP A 92 4.67 -19.99 3.56
C ASP A 92 3.85 -20.56 2.40
N VAL A 93 4.48 -20.85 1.26
CA VAL A 93 3.82 -21.47 0.10
C VAL A 93 3.31 -22.87 0.45
N GLN A 94 4.11 -23.68 1.15
CA GLN A 94 3.67 -25.00 1.62
C GLN A 94 2.45 -24.88 2.55
N THR A 95 2.47 -23.94 3.49
CA THR A 95 1.36 -23.69 4.42
C THR A 95 0.10 -23.28 3.68
N LEU A 96 0.22 -22.36 2.70
CA LEU A 96 -0.88 -21.93 1.85
C LEU A 96 -1.47 -23.10 1.05
N TYR A 97 -0.61 -23.96 0.50
CA TYR A 97 -1.05 -25.15 -0.24
C TYR A 97 -1.83 -26.12 0.64
N VAL A 98 -1.32 -26.46 1.83
CA VAL A 98 -2.01 -27.38 2.75
C VAL A 98 -3.38 -26.81 3.13
N ALA A 99 -3.43 -25.56 3.59
CA ALA A 99 -4.69 -24.91 3.99
C ALA A 99 -5.67 -24.82 2.81
N GLY A 100 -5.21 -24.36 1.65
CA GLY A 100 -6.04 -24.25 0.44
C GLY A 100 -6.55 -25.61 -0.04
N SER A 101 -5.71 -26.66 0.00
CA SER A 101 -6.11 -28.01 -0.39
C SER A 101 -7.20 -28.57 0.51
N GLN A 102 -7.17 -28.25 1.82
CA GLN A 102 -8.20 -28.66 2.75
C GLN A 102 -9.54 -27.97 2.44
N MET A 103 -9.52 -26.66 2.21
CA MET A 103 -10.70 -25.90 1.81
C MET A 103 -11.32 -26.44 0.51
N ILE A 104 -10.50 -26.76 -0.49
CA ILE A 104 -10.96 -27.32 -1.76
C ILE A 104 -11.57 -28.71 -1.53
N LYS A 105 -10.91 -29.58 -0.75
CA LYS A 105 -11.47 -30.90 -0.41
C LYS A 105 -12.82 -30.79 0.26
N ASP A 106 -12.97 -29.88 1.23
CA ASP A 106 -14.23 -29.70 1.95
C ASP A 106 -15.32 -29.13 1.05
N TYR A 107 -14.98 -28.28 0.08
CA TYR A 107 -15.92 -27.82 -0.95
C TYR A 107 -16.47 -28.97 -1.82
N PHE A 108 -15.65 -29.97 -2.13
CA PHE A 108 -16.03 -31.12 -2.95
C PHE A 108 -16.62 -32.29 -2.16
N LYS A 109 -16.65 -32.24 -0.83
CA LYS A 109 -17.44 -33.16 0.00
C LYS A 109 -18.91 -32.73 -0.05
N VAL A 110 -19.54 -32.99 -1.20
CA VAL A 110 -21.00 -32.96 -1.37
C VAL A 110 -21.58 -34.29 -0.92
#